data_AF-A0A484HKZ7-F1
#
_entry.id   AF-A0A484HKZ7-F1
#
_cell.length_a   1.000
_cell.length_b   1.000
_cell.length_c   1.000
_cell.angle_alpha   90.00
_cell.angle_beta   90.00
_cell.angle_gamma   90.00
#
_symmetry.space_group_name_H-M   'P 1'
#
loop_
_entity.id
_entity.type
_entity.pdbx_description
1 polymer ?
#
loop_
_entity_poly.entity_id
_entity_poly.type
_entity_poly.pdbx_seq_one_letter_code
_entity_poly.pdbx_strand_id
1 'polypeptide(L)'
;MTASGVAGKRAFSVIGAIFALAAGMAAAVYVYKFGPPWDRTVPGPEKNAAQIAPDRLLKWGEVIDYDRLGRDPDLQKRMEDRKARLGLKKSLDIIAGPGEKIKIGEFQVDMDELSEKVRLKDGGIVETDVRTGKRAFEEPDIFGIYIVSPGDNLWNVHFRFLKDYFSGKGIALSPLSDEPDRRGRSSAVGKILKFAENMTLIYNLKQKEFSQDIHLIEPKTKIVIYRISALFPVLDQINDGSEVHFDGESLWVKKRLKDEANTNRMLKK
;
A
#
# COMPACT_ATOMS: atom_id res chain seq x y z
N MET A 1 77.81 -1.59 -1.80
CA MET A 1 76.77 -1.45 -0.78
C MET A 1 76.08 -0.12 -1.00
N THR A 2 74.77 -0.13 -1.35
CA THR A 2 73.65 0.73 -0.87
C THR A 2 72.53 0.77 -1.91
N ALA A 3 71.29 0.71 -1.41
CA ALA A 3 70.03 0.58 -2.11
C ALA A 3 69.29 1.93 -2.32
N SER A 4 68.08 1.84 -2.90
CA SER A 4 66.95 2.79 -2.89
C SER A 4 66.87 3.76 -4.09
N GLY A 5 65.71 4.04 -4.70
CA GLY A 5 64.32 3.70 -4.42
C GLY A 5 63.38 4.31 -5.48
N VAL A 6 62.25 3.63 -5.70
CA VAL A 6 61.13 4.05 -6.56
C VAL A 6 60.18 4.94 -5.75
N ALA A 7 59.72 6.08 -6.30
CA ALA A 7 58.33 6.57 -6.20
C ALA A 7 58.21 8.05 -6.62
N GLY A 8 57.68 8.30 -7.82
CA GLY A 8 57.25 9.63 -8.23
C GLY A 8 56.05 9.49 -9.16
N LYS A 9 54.83 9.69 -8.63
CA LYS A 9 53.56 10.02 -9.33
C LYS A 9 52.33 9.73 -8.44
N ARG A 10 52.24 10.27 -7.22
CA ARG A 10 50.98 10.30 -6.43
C ARG A 10 50.97 11.48 -5.45
N ALA A 11 51.03 12.72 -5.95
CA ALA A 11 50.95 13.89 -5.07
C ALA A 11 49.98 15.00 -5.55
N PHE A 12 49.53 15.00 -6.80
CA PHE A 12 48.73 16.12 -7.33
C PHE A 12 47.19 15.92 -7.35
N SER A 13 46.67 14.76 -6.93
CA SER A 13 45.22 14.47 -7.03
C SER A 13 44.39 14.75 -5.77
N VAL A 14 45.01 15.08 -4.63
CA VAL A 14 44.29 15.20 -3.34
C VAL A 14 43.96 16.66 -2.99
N ILE A 15 44.77 17.63 -3.44
CA ILE A 15 44.58 19.05 -3.08
C ILE A 15 43.39 19.67 -3.83
N GLY A 16 43.11 19.26 -5.07
CA GLY A 16 41.96 19.75 -5.84
C GLY A 16 40.59 19.34 -5.27
N ALA A 17 40.50 18.16 -4.65
CA ALA A 17 39.24 17.65 -4.08
C ALA A 17 38.83 18.37 -2.77
N ILE A 18 39.81 18.86 -2.00
CA ILE A 18 39.57 19.55 -0.74
C ILE A 18 39.02 20.97 -0.98
N PHE A 19 39.50 21.68 -2.01
CA PHE A 19 38.98 23.00 -2.37
C PHE A 19 37.55 22.98 -2.92
N ALA A 20 37.17 21.93 -3.66
CA ALA A 20 35.80 21.79 -4.18
C ALA A 20 34.76 21.53 -3.06
N LEU A 21 35.13 20.78 -2.02
CA LEU A 21 34.28 20.52 -0.86
C LEU A 21 34.10 21.75 0.04
N ALA A 22 35.17 22.54 0.22
CA ALA A 22 35.11 23.77 1.00
C ALA A 22 34.25 24.86 0.33
N ALA A 23 34.32 24.99 -1.00
CA ALA A 23 33.49 25.92 -1.76
C ALA A 23 31.98 25.53 -1.73
N GLY A 24 31.67 24.24 -1.82
CA GLY A 24 30.29 23.74 -1.73
C GLY A 24 29.64 23.97 -0.36
N MET A 25 30.40 23.79 0.73
CA MET A 25 29.90 24.07 2.08
C MET A 25 29.73 25.56 2.36
N ALA A 26 30.61 26.42 1.85
CA ALA A 26 30.48 27.87 2.00
C ALA A 26 29.23 28.41 1.26
N ALA A 27 28.93 27.89 0.06
CA ALA A 27 27.73 28.26 -0.69
C ALA A 27 26.43 27.83 0.03
N ALA A 28 26.41 26.63 0.62
CA ALA A 28 25.26 26.14 1.38
C ALA A 28 24.99 26.96 2.65
N VAL A 29 26.05 27.38 3.35
CA VAL A 29 25.92 28.22 4.56
C VAL A 29 25.48 29.65 4.21
N TYR A 30 25.92 30.19 3.07
CA TYR A 30 25.51 31.52 2.61
C TYR A 30 24.01 31.56 2.25
N VAL A 31 23.50 30.55 1.53
CA VAL A 31 22.06 30.43 1.22
C VAL A 31 21.22 30.27 2.49
N TYR A 32 21.72 29.54 3.49
CA TYR A 32 21.00 29.33 4.74
C TYR A 32 20.96 30.58 5.64
N LYS A 33 22.03 31.38 5.67
CA LYS A 33 22.10 32.58 6.53
C LYS A 33 21.61 33.87 5.88
N PHE A 34 21.67 33.99 4.56
CA PHE A 34 21.41 35.25 3.85
C PHE A 34 20.44 35.11 2.67
N GLY A 35 19.80 33.94 2.49
CA GLY A 35 18.72 33.77 1.50
C GLY A 35 17.55 34.72 1.79
N PRO A 36 16.87 35.26 0.76
CA PRO A 36 15.90 36.33 0.94
C PRO A 36 14.70 35.85 1.78
N PRO A 37 14.07 36.76 2.56
CA PRO A 37 12.92 36.42 3.37
C PRO A 37 11.72 36.23 2.44
N TRP A 38 11.41 34.98 2.10
CA TRP A 38 10.28 34.71 1.20
C TRP A 38 8.96 35.01 1.91
N ASP A 39 8.32 36.00 1.32
CA ASP A 39 6.93 36.37 1.32
C ASP A 39 5.96 35.17 1.22
N ARG A 40 4.79 35.33 1.85
CA ARG A 40 3.67 34.41 1.77
C ARG A 40 2.99 34.58 0.41
N THR A 41 3.53 33.91 -0.60
CA THR A 41 2.71 33.46 -1.73
C THR A 41 2.95 31.97 -1.86
N VAL A 42 1.88 31.20 -1.65
CA VAL A 42 1.89 29.75 -1.81
C VAL A 42 2.07 29.47 -3.31
N PRO A 43 3.21 28.96 -3.79
CA PRO A 43 3.20 28.25 -5.05
C PRO A 43 2.56 26.91 -4.71
N GLY A 44 1.35 26.69 -5.22
CA GLY A 44 0.71 25.37 -5.16
C GLY A 44 1.73 24.31 -5.59
N PRO A 45 1.75 23.13 -4.94
CA PRO A 45 2.83 22.18 -5.11
C PRO A 45 3.02 21.86 -6.60
N GLU A 46 4.16 22.29 -7.13
CA GLU A 46 4.60 21.88 -8.45
C GLU A 46 4.71 20.36 -8.45
N LYS A 47 3.90 19.77 -9.33
CA LYS A 47 3.93 18.37 -9.74
C LYS A 47 5.37 17.98 -10.04
N ASN A 48 5.97 17.15 -9.20
CA ASN A 48 6.72 15.96 -9.60
C ASN A 48 7.43 15.31 -8.41
N ALA A 49 6.70 14.43 -7.74
CA ALA A 49 7.24 13.16 -7.29
C ALA A 49 6.08 12.16 -7.40
N ALA A 50 6.20 11.23 -8.34
CA ALA A 50 5.17 10.26 -8.69
C ALA A 50 4.71 9.44 -7.48
N GLN A 51 3.65 9.91 -6.82
CA GLN A 51 2.64 9.04 -6.26
C GLN A 51 2.00 8.35 -7.46
N ILE A 52 2.42 7.11 -7.68
CA ILE A 52 1.77 6.21 -8.62
C ILE A 52 0.37 6.01 -8.05
N ALA A 53 -0.60 6.77 -8.54
CA ALA A 53 -1.98 6.32 -8.49
C ALA A 53 -1.98 4.91 -9.11
N PRO A 54 -2.39 3.85 -8.38
CA PRO A 54 -2.21 2.47 -8.82
C PRO A 54 -2.99 2.16 -10.12
N ASP A 55 -3.87 3.07 -10.55
CA ASP A 55 -4.69 3.01 -11.74
C ASP A 55 -3.94 3.27 -13.06
N ARG A 56 -3.00 4.22 -13.10
CA ARG A 56 -2.43 4.73 -14.38
C ARG A 56 -1.39 3.83 -15.03
N LEU A 57 -0.86 2.84 -14.31
CA LEU A 57 0.24 1.98 -14.79
C LEU A 57 -0.16 0.53 -15.03
N LEU A 58 -1.41 0.14 -14.75
CA LEU A 58 -1.88 -1.23 -14.91
C LEU A 58 -2.68 -1.37 -16.20
N LYS A 59 -2.22 -2.24 -17.11
CA LYS A 59 -3.02 -2.66 -18.27
C LYS A 59 -4.01 -3.73 -17.82
N TRP A 60 -5.29 -3.42 -17.97
CA TRP A 60 -6.40 -4.32 -17.68
C TRP A 60 -6.69 -5.19 -18.91
N GLY A 61 -6.87 -6.50 -18.69
CA GLY A 61 -7.32 -7.42 -19.74
C GLY A 61 -8.85 -7.46 -19.79
N GLU A 62 -9.40 -8.44 -20.52
CA GLU A 62 -10.85 -8.65 -20.54
C GLU A 62 -11.28 -9.67 -19.48
N VAL A 63 -10.56 -10.80 -19.38
CA VAL A 63 -10.88 -11.88 -18.43
C VAL A 63 -9.63 -12.36 -17.68
N ILE A 64 -9.78 -12.60 -16.39
CA ILE A 64 -8.83 -13.30 -15.52
C ILE A 64 -9.46 -14.65 -15.17
N ASP A 65 -8.96 -15.74 -15.77
CA ASP A 65 -9.39 -17.10 -15.46
C ASP A 65 -8.52 -17.69 -14.34
N TYR A 66 -9.05 -17.74 -13.13
CA TYR A 66 -8.34 -18.23 -11.95
C TYR A 66 -7.88 -19.68 -12.10
N ASP A 67 -8.66 -20.54 -12.76
CA ASP A 67 -8.28 -21.95 -12.87
C ASP A 67 -7.08 -22.13 -13.79
N ARG A 68 -6.81 -21.18 -14.69
CA ARG A 68 -5.59 -21.16 -15.52
C ARG A 68 -4.38 -20.63 -14.78
N LEU A 69 -4.53 -20.03 -13.60
CA LEU A 69 -3.42 -19.57 -12.78
C LEU A 69 -2.51 -20.76 -12.42
N GLY A 70 -1.19 -20.62 -12.59
CA GLY A 70 -0.23 -21.72 -12.44
C GLY A 70 -0.11 -22.69 -13.62
N ARG A 71 -1.00 -22.61 -14.62
CA ARG A 71 -0.91 -23.37 -15.88
C ARG A 71 -0.57 -22.50 -17.08
N ASP A 72 -0.96 -21.23 -17.01
CA ASP A 72 -0.71 -20.21 -18.02
C ASP A 72 0.42 -19.27 -17.55
N PRO A 73 1.62 -19.35 -18.14
CA PRO A 73 2.77 -18.54 -17.74
C PRO A 73 2.54 -17.03 -17.90
N ASP A 74 1.80 -16.60 -18.92
CA ASP A 74 1.56 -15.18 -19.19
C ASP A 74 0.60 -14.59 -18.16
N LEU A 75 -0.46 -15.34 -17.82
CA LEU A 75 -1.38 -14.96 -16.76
C LEU A 75 -0.67 -14.93 -15.39
N GLN A 76 0.13 -15.96 -15.10
CA GLN A 76 0.93 -16.04 -13.88
C GLN A 76 1.83 -14.81 -13.73
N LYS A 77 2.62 -14.53 -14.77
CA LYS A 77 3.51 -13.37 -14.82
C LYS A 77 2.75 -12.05 -14.67
N ARG A 78 1.59 -11.92 -15.33
CA ARG A 78 0.74 -10.73 -15.19
C ARG A 78 0.30 -10.50 -13.73
N MET A 79 -0.11 -11.57 -13.03
CA MET A 79 -0.50 -11.45 -11.62
C MET A 79 0.68 -11.16 -10.70
N GLU A 80 1.84 -11.77 -10.96
CA GLU A 80 3.08 -11.48 -10.23
C GLU A 80 3.53 -10.02 -10.43
N ASP A 81 3.52 -9.52 -11.66
CA ASP A 81 3.86 -8.13 -11.98
C ASP A 81 2.90 -7.15 -11.29
N ARG A 82 1.60 -7.46 -11.25
CA ARG A 82 0.59 -6.64 -10.54
C ARG A 82 0.83 -6.62 -9.04
N LYS A 83 1.04 -7.80 -8.43
CA LYS A 83 1.32 -7.91 -6.99
C LYS A 83 2.60 -7.17 -6.61
N ALA A 84 3.67 -7.35 -7.39
CA ALA A 84 4.96 -6.69 -7.14
C ALA A 84 4.85 -5.16 -7.15
N ARG A 85 4.07 -4.59 -8.08
CA ARG A 85 3.81 -3.12 -8.14
C ARG A 85 3.10 -2.60 -6.90
N LEU A 86 2.31 -3.44 -6.25
CA LEU A 86 1.60 -3.16 -5.01
C LEU A 86 2.41 -3.52 -3.75
N GLY A 87 3.65 -3.98 -3.89
CA GLY A 87 4.47 -4.45 -2.77
C GLY A 87 3.99 -5.78 -2.17
N LEU A 88 3.11 -6.50 -2.85
CA LEU A 88 2.58 -7.79 -2.42
C LEU A 88 3.37 -8.94 -3.08
N LYS A 89 3.38 -10.11 -2.44
CA LYS A 89 4.02 -11.31 -3.00
C LYS A 89 3.03 -12.44 -3.18
N LYS A 90 2.33 -12.84 -2.10
CA LYS A 90 1.59 -14.11 -2.07
C LYS A 90 0.24 -14.05 -1.38
N SER A 91 -0.08 -12.97 -0.69
CA SER A 91 -1.30 -12.92 0.14
C SER A 91 -2.61 -12.85 -0.64
N LEU A 92 -2.56 -12.36 -1.88
CA LEU A 92 -3.69 -12.27 -2.79
C LEU A 92 -3.47 -13.15 -4.02
N ASP A 93 -4.55 -13.71 -4.53
CA ASP A 93 -4.52 -14.55 -5.72
C ASP A 93 -4.61 -13.69 -6.98
N ILE A 94 -5.53 -12.72 -6.98
CA ILE A 94 -5.86 -11.89 -8.13
C ILE A 94 -5.81 -10.40 -7.75
N ILE A 95 -5.27 -9.58 -8.65
CA ILE A 95 -5.43 -8.12 -8.63
C ILE A 95 -6.20 -7.76 -9.89
N ALA A 96 -7.39 -7.18 -9.73
CA ALA A 96 -8.29 -6.86 -10.84
C ALA A 96 -8.68 -5.38 -10.81
N GLY A 97 -8.87 -4.80 -11.98
CA GLY A 97 -9.29 -3.41 -12.14
C GLY A 97 -10.62 -3.29 -12.89
N PRO A 98 -11.01 -2.07 -13.27
CA PRO A 98 -12.25 -1.80 -14.01
C PRO A 98 -12.29 -2.47 -15.36
N GLY A 99 -13.50 -2.82 -15.80
CA GLY A 99 -13.75 -3.49 -17.08
C GLY A 99 -13.22 -4.93 -17.16
N GLU A 100 -12.52 -5.43 -16.13
CA GLU A 100 -12.11 -6.83 -16.06
C GLU A 100 -13.22 -7.72 -15.53
N LYS A 101 -13.26 -8.93 -16.06
CA LYS A 101 -14.06 -10.04 -15.52
C LYS A 101 -13.15 -11.07 -14.89
N ILE A 102 -13.59 -11.64 -13.79
CA ILE A 102 -12.89 -12.73 -13.11
C ILE A 102 -13.72 -13.99 -13.25
N LYS A 103 -13.10 -15.06 -13.69
CA LYS A 103 -13.71 -16.38 -13.79
C LYS A 103 -13.07 -17.31 -12.77
N ILE A 104 -13.90 -17.96 -11.95
CA ILE A 104 -13.50 -18.93 -10.92
C ILE A 104 -14.44 -20.13 -11.04
N GLY A 105 -13.94 -21.24 -11.59
CA GLY A 105 -14.78 -22.38 -11.96
C GLY A 105 -15.82 -21.98 -13.01
N GLU A 106 -17.08 -22.18 -12.66
CA GLU A 106 -18.24 -21.78 -13.46
C GLU A 106 -18.72 -20.34 -13.18
N PHE A 107 -18.23 -19.72 -12.10
CA PHE A 107 -18.65 -18.39 -11.69
C PHE A 107 -17.87 -17.31 -12.44
N GLN A 108 -18.56 -16.23 -12.77
CA GLN A 108 -17.97 -15.05 -13.37
C GLN A 108 -18.41 -13.80 -12.61
N VAL A 109 -17.46 -12.93 -12.30
CA VAL A 109 -17.67 -11.66 -11.59
C VAL A 109 -17.15 -10.52 -12.45
N ASP A 110 -18.01 -9.55 -12.74
CA ASP A 110 -17.64 -8.30 -13.42
C ASP A 110 -17.19 -7.26 -12.37
N MET A 111 -16.03 -6.65 -12.55
CA MET A 111 -15.49 -5.70 -11.57
C MET A 111 -16.27 -4.39 -11.53
N ASP A 112 -16.93 -4.00 -12.62
CA ASP A 112 -17.75 -2.79 -12.66
C ASP A 112 -19.09 -3.02 -11.94
N GLU A 113 -19.67 -4.22 -12.05
CA GLU A 113 -20.84 -4.63 -11.26
C GLU A 113 -20.47 -4.77 -9.77
N LEU A 114 -19.31 -5.34 -9.47
CA LEU A 114 -18.84 -5.50 -8.10
C LEU A 114 -18.65 -4.13 -7.44
N SER A 115 -17.95 -3.19 -8.09
CA SER A 115 -17.74 -1.83 -7.57
C SER A 115 -19.07 -1.13 -7.26
N GLU A 116 -20.06 -1.28 -8.12
CA GLU A 116 -21.39 -0.73 -7.89
C GLU A 116 -22.05 -1.31 -6.64
N LYS A 117 -22.04 -2.65 -6.48
CA LYS A 117 -22.58 -3.32 -5.28
C LYS A 117 -21.87 -2.88 -4.01
N VAL A 118 -20.54 -2.72 -4.07
CA VAL A 118 -19.73 -2.23 -2.94
C VAL A 118 -20.17 -0.83 -2.54
N ARG A 119 -20.30 0.09 -3.50
CA ARG A 119 -20.71 1.47 -3.23
C ARG A 119 -22.11 1.55 -2.61
N LEU A 120 -23.05 0.77 -3.14
CA LEU A 120 -24.41 0.71 -2.59
C LEU A 120 -24.42 0.16 -1.16
N LYS A 121 -23.57 -0.83 -0.86
CA LYS A 121 -23.41 -1.36 0.50
C LYS A 121 -22.85 -0.29 1.47
N ASP A 122 -21.91 0.52 1.00
CA ASP A 122 -21.27 1.59 1.79
C ASP A 122 -22.16 2.86 1.88
N GLY A 123 -23.38 2.83 1.32
CA GLY A 123 -24.32 3.96 1.35
C GLY A 123 -24.03 5.06 0.32
N GLY A 124 -23.15 4.80 -0.65
CA GLY A 124 -22.82 5.72 -1.74
C GLY A 124 -23.93 5.82 -2.79
N ILE A 125 -23.99 6.97 -3.49
CA ILE A 125 -24.91 7.22 -4.60
C ILE A 125 -24.17 6.96 -5.92
N VAL A 126 -24.77 6.17 -6.80
CA VAL A 126 -24.23 5.88 -8.14
C VAL A 126 -25.00 6.70 -9.18
N GLU A 127 -24.36 7.73 -9.72
CA GLU A 127 -24.95 8.55 -10.79
C GLU A 127 -24.60 8.01 -12.17
N THR A 128 -25.64 7.63 -12.91
CA THR A 128 -25.54 7.26 -14.33
C THR A 128 -26.23 8.33 -15.16
N ASP A 129 -25.51 8.91 -16.12
CA ASP A 129 -26.11 9.82 -17.08
C ASP A 129 -27.11 9.05 -17.95
N VAL A 130 -28.39 9.41 -17.82
CA VAL A 130 -29.51 8.71 -18.47
C VAL A 130 -29.46 8.81 -20.00
N ARG A 131 -28.75 9.81 -20.56
CA ARG A 131 -28.67 10.06 -22.01
C ARG A 131 -27.53 9.31 -22.68
N THR A 132 -26.42 9.15 -21.97
CA THR A 132 -25.18 8.56 -22.50
C THR A 132 -24.89 7.18 -21.93
N GLY A 133 -25.60 6.77 -20.86
CA GLY A 133 -25.30 5.58 -20.08
C GLY A 133 -23.94 5.64 -19.37
N LYS A 134 -23.26 6.79 -19.41
CA LYS A 134 -21.94 6.96 -18.81
C LYS A 134 -22.09 7.27 -17.32
N ARG A 135 -21.32 6.55 -16.51
CA ARG A 135 -21.20 6.80 -15.08
C ARG A 135 -20.41 8.09 -14.86
N ALA A 136 -20.84 8.92 -13.90
CA ALA A 136 -20.00 10.02 -13.42
C ALA A 136 -18.77 9.39 -12.76
N PHE A 137 -17.60 9.50 -13.39
CA PHE A 137 -16.39 8.81 -12.96
C PHE A 137 -15.85 9.44 -11.67
N GLU A 138 -15.93 8.71 -10.56
CA GLU A 138 -14.89 8.71 -9.54
C GLU A 138 -13.82 7.67 -9.87
N GLU A 139 -12.63 7.82 -9.30
CA GLU A 139 -11.48 6.97 -9.61
C GLU A 139 -11.83 5.46 -9.55
N PRO A 140 -11.31 4.68 -10.50
CA PRO A 140 -11.60 3.26 -10.58
C PRO A 140 -11.17 2.47 -9.33
N ASP A 141 -12.06 1.64 -8.80
CA ASP A 141 -11.71 0.71 -7.72
C ASP A 141 -10.80 -0.40 -8.28
N ILE A 142 -9.62 -0.55 -7.67
CA ILE A 142 -8.77 -1.72 -7.85
C ILE A 142 -9.05 -2.69 -6.72
N PHE A 143 -9.30 -3.95 -7.06
CA PHE A 143 -9.61 -5.00 -6.12
C PHE A 143 -8.48 -6.00 -5.99
N GLY A 144 -8.16 -6.32 -4.74
CA GLY A 144 -7.31 -7.42 -4.36
C GLY A 144 -8.18 -8.58 -3.91
N ILE A 145 -8.03 -9.74 -4.52
CA ILE A 145 -8.97 -10.85 -4.34
C ILE A 145 -8.21 -12.08 -3.87
N TYR A 146 -8.75 -12.67 -2.81
CA TYR A 146 -8.32 -13.96 -2.26
C TYR A 146 -9.45 -14.98 -2.40
N ILE A 147 -9.15 -16.15 -2.96
CA ILE A 147 -10.10 -17.24 -3.14
C ILE A 147 -10.08 -18.10 -1.87
N VAL A 148 -11.22 -18.19 -1.20
CA VAL A 148 -11.32 -18.92 0.06
C VAL A 148 -11.14 -20.42 -0.18
N SER A 149 -10.30 -21.04 0.65
CA SER A 149 -10.08 -22.48 0.69
C SER A 149 -10.77 -23.11 1.90
N PRO A 150 -11.15 -24.40 1.84
CA PRO A 150 -11.70 -25.11 3.00
C PRO A 150 -10.75 -25.04 4.20
N GLY A 151 -11.30 -24.71 5.38
CA GLY A 151 -10.51 -24.54 6.61
C GLY A 151 -9.90 -23.14 6.79
N ASP A 152 -10.05 -22.23 5.82
CA ASP A 152 -9.66 -20.84 6.02
C ASP A 152 -10.47 -20.18 7.14
N ASN A 153 -9.77 -19.35 7.91
CA ASN A 153 -10.35 -18.44 8.89
C ASN A 153 -10.03 -17.01 8.43
N LEU A 154 -11.03 -16.13 8.48
CA LEU A 154 -10.93 -14.73 8.07
C LEU A 154 -9.74 -14.02 8.72
N TRP A 155 -9.50 -14.25 10.01
CA TRP A 155 -8.37 -13.69 10.74
C TRP A 155 -7.02 -14.08 10.12
N ASN A 156 -6.84 -15.36 9.78
CA ASN A 156 -5.61 -15.84 9.14
C ASN A 156 -5.41 -15.21 7.76
N VAL A 157 -6.49 -15.06 6.98
CA VAL A 157 -6.45 -14.42 5.66
C VAL A 157 -5.98 -12.97 5.79
N HIS A 158 -6.60 -12.19 6.69
CA HIS A 158 -6.18 -10.81 6.96
C HIS A 158 -4.75 -10.70 7.46
N PHE A 159 -4.37 -11.55 8.42
CA PHE A 159 -3.03 -11.50 9.00
C PHE A 159 -1.96 -11.77 7.95
N ARG A 160 -2.16 -12.77 7.07
CA ARG A 160 -1.24 -13.00 5.94
C ARG A 160 -1.18 -11.81 5.00
N PHE A 161 -2.31 -11.20 4.68
CA PHE A 161 -2.36 -10.00 3.84
C PHE A 161 -1.55 -8.84 4.43
N LEU A 162 -1.83 -8.46 5.68
CA LEU A 162 -1.11 -7.38 6.33
C LEU A 162 0.39 -7.69 6.45
N LYS A 163 0.74 -8.92 6.85
CA LYS A 163 2.14 -9.35 6.95
C LYS A 163 2.89 -9.22 5.62
N ASP A 164 2.26 -9.64 4.52
CA ASP A 164 2.84 -9.54 3.18
C ASP A 164 3.00 -8.07 2.74
N TYR A 165 1.94 -7.27 2.93
CA TYR A 165 1.92 -5.84 2.60
C TYR A 165 3.02 -5.06 3.36
N PHE A 166 3.09 -5.19 4.69
CA PHE A 166 4.09 -4.50 5.50
C PHE A 166 5.51 -5.04 5.25
N SER A 167 5.66 -6.34 4.96
CA SER A 167 6.95 -6.91 4.56
C SER A 167 7.48 -6.29 3.27
N GLY A 168 6.60 -6.02 2.30
CA GLY A 168 6.94 -5.28 1.08
C GLY A 168 7.51 -3.87 1.33
N LYS A 169 7.19 -3.29 2.50
CA LYS A 169 7.67 -1.98 2.96
C LYS A 169 8.82 -2.05 3.94
N GLY A 170 9.37 -3.23 4.20
CA GLY A 170 10.42 -3.44 5.19
C GLY A 170 9.95 -3.30 6.64
N ILE A 171 8.64 -3.32 6.89
CA ILE A 171 8.06 -3.28 8.25
C ILE A 171 7.76 -4.73 8.66
N ALA A 172 8.43 -5.21 9.70
CA ALA A 172 8.19 -6.54 10.24
C ALA A 172 7.03 -6.49 11.24
N LEU A 173 5.89 -7.10 10.91
CA LEU A 173 4.83 -7.33 11.88
C LEU A 173 5.21 -8.50 12.80
N SER A 174 5.25 -8.27 14.11
CA SER A 174 5.49 -9.34 15.07
C SER A 174 4.30 -10.30 15.10
N PRO A 175 4.53 -11.63 15.06
CA PRO A 175 3.47 -12.63 15.21
C PRO A 175 2.76 -12.59 16.57
N LEU A 176 3.44 -12.06 17.60
CA LEU A 176 2.94 -11.95 18.98
C LEU A 176 2.20 -10.64 19.22
N SER A 177 2.05 -9.79 18.20
CA SER A 177 1.24 -8.59 18.30
C SER A 177 -0.27 -8.88 18.37
N ASP A 178 -0.70 -10.13 18.50
CA ASP A 178 -2.12 -10.46 18.73
C ASP A 178 -2.48 -10.58 20.23
N GLU A 179 -1.50 -10.49 21.13
CA GLU A 179 -1.80 -10.61 22.56
C GLU A 179 -2.15 -9.23 23.16
N PRO A 180 -3.30 -9.12 23.85
CA PRO A 180 -3.57 -7.95 24.68
C PRO A 180 -2.44 -7.78 25.69
N ASP A 181 -2.02 -6.55 25.96
CA ASP A 181 -1.10 -6.32 27.07
C ASP A 181 -1.73 -6.77 28.41
N ARG A 182 -0.96 -6.75 29.51
CA ARG A 182 -1.45 -7.10 30.85
C ARG A 182 -2.67 -6.27 31.33
N ARG A 183 -3.09 -5.25 30.57
CA ARG A 183 -4.24 -4.37 30.84
C ARG A 183 -5.38 -4.59 29.83
N GLY A 184 -5.32 -5.65 29.00
CA GLY A 184 -6.34 -5.99 28.03
C GLY A 184 -6.34 -5.09 26.78
N ARG A 185 -5.28 -4.31 26.52
CA ARG A 185 -5.24 -3.43 25.35
C ARG A 185 -4.73 -4.19 24.12
N SER A 186 -5.54 -4.20 23.07
CA SER A 186 -5.14 -4.72 21.76
C SER A 186 -3.93 -3.96 21.23
N SER A 187 -2.97 -4.69 20.66
CA SER A 187 -1.76 -4.08 20.09
C SER A 187 -2.09 -3.17 18.90
N ALA A 188 -1.09 -2.42 18.41
CA ALA A 188 -1.21 -1.70 17.14
C ALA A 188 -1.60 -2.62 15.98
N VAL A 189 -1.10 -3.86 15.93
CA VAL A 189 -1.42 -4.83 14.86
C VAL A 189 -2.85 -5.37 15.00
N GLY A 190 -3.31 -5.66 16.22
CA GLY A 190 -4.68 -6.10 16.48
C GLY A 190 -5.71 -5.04 16.06
N LYS A 191 -5.40 -3.77 16.27
CA LYS A 191 -6.22 -2.64 15.78
C LYS A 191 -6.24 -2.53 14.25
N ILE A 192 -5.10 -2.72 13.59
CA ILE A 192 -5.02 -2.72 12.11
C ILE A 192 -5.79 -3.91 11.54
N LEU A 193 -5.72 -5.09 12.18
CA LEU A 193 -6.49 -6.27 11.79
C LEU A 193 -7.99 -6.02 11.88
N LYS A 194 -8.46 -5.45 13.00
CA LYS A 194 -9.87 -5.12 13.20
C LYS A 194 -10.37 -4.06 12.21
N PHE A 195 -9.54 -3.06 11.91
CA PHE A 195 -9.86 -2.12 10.85
C PHE A 195 -9.89 -2.77 9.45
N ALA A 196 -8.93 -3.64 9.14
CA ALA A 196 -8.89 -4.36 7.87
C ALA A 196 -10.13 -5.26 7.69
N GLU A 197 -10.68 -5.82 8.76
CA GLU A 197 -11.95 -6.56 8.77
C GLU A 197 -13.11 -5.68 8.26
N ASN A 198 -13.23 -4.43 8.75
CA ASN A 198 -14.26 -3.49 8.30
C ASN A 198 -14.12 -3.10 6.82
N MET A 199 -12.90 -3.09 6.29
CA MET A 199 -12.58 -2.68 4.92
C MET A 199 -12.60 -3.83 3.91
N THR A 200 -12.97 -5.03 4.36
CA THR A 200 -12.94 -6.23 3.54
C THR A 200 -14.32 -6.80 3.37
N LEU A 201 -14.58 -7.33 2.17
CA LEU A 201 -15.88 -7.86 1.81
C LEU A 201 -15.76 -9.34 1.47
N ILE A 202 -16.63 -10.16 2.05
CA ILE A 202 -16.77 -11.55 1.62
C ILE A 202 -17.90 -11.59 0.61
N TYR A 203 -17.64 -12.14 -0.56
CA TYR A 203 -18.63 -12.26 -1.63
C TYR A 203 -18.86 -13.71 -1.99
N ASN A 204 -20.12 -14.14 -1.95
CA ASN A 204 -20.54 -15.47 -2.37
C ASN A 204 -20.78 -15.45 -3.88
N LEU A 205 -19.96 -16.17 -4.62
CA LEU A 205 -20.01 -16.28 -6.08
C LEU A 205 -21.27 -16.99 -6.58
N LYS A 206 -21.78 -17.96 -5.79
CA LYS A 206 -22.98 -18.73 -6.12
C LYS A 206 -24.25 -17.93 -5.92
N GLN A 207 -24.34 -17.21 -4.79
CA GLN A 207 -25.50 -16.38 -4.45
C GLN A 207 -25.44 -14.98 -5.07
N LYS A 208 -24.26 -14.56 -5.54
CA LYS A 208 -23.97 -13.22 -6.05
C LYS A 208 -24.22 -12.08 -5.04
N GLU A 209 -24.03 -12.38 -3.76
CA GLU A 209 -24.30 -11.48 -2.63
C GLU A 209 -23.12 -11.41 -1.66
N PHE A 210 -23.05 -10.32 -0.88
CA PHE A 210 -22.09 -10.22 0.21
C PHE A 210 -22.50 -11.09 1.38
N SER A 211 -21.51 -11.72 2.02
CA SER A 211 -21.68 -12.54 3.22
C SER A 211 -20.89 -11.95 4.38
N GLN A 212 -21.29 -12.27 5.60
CA GLN A 212 -20.49 -12.03 6.80
C GLN A 212 -19.68 -13.28 7.20
N ASP A 213 -20.03 -14.44 6.66
CA ASP A 213 -19.42 -15.71 7.00
C ASP A 213 -18.43 -16.14 5.91
N ILE A 214 -17.20 -16.47 6.32
CA ILE A 214 -16.17 -16.98 5.42
C ILE A 214 -16.31 -18.48 5.16
N HIS A 215 -17.00 -19.22 6.04
CA HIS A 215 -17.05 -20.67 5.96
C HIS A 215 -17.73 -21.15 4.68
N LEU A 216 -17.11 -22.15 4.05
CA LEU A 216 -17.56 -22.71 2.78
C LEU A 216 -18.32 -23.99 3.04
N ILE A 217 -19.44 -24.15 2.33
CA ILE A 217 -20.07 -25.47 2.12
C ILE A 217 -19.47 -26.12 0.86
N GLU A 218 -19.22 -25.32 -0.18
CA GLU A 218 -18.64 -25.74 -1.46
C GLU A 218 -17.33 -24.99 -1.74
N PRO A 219 -16.25 -25.67 -2.18
CA PRO A 219 -14.98 -25.01 -2.51
C PRO A 219 -15.12 -23.94 -3.60
N LYS A 220 -14.27 -22.90 -3.55
CA LYS A 220 -14.22 -21.82 -4.57
C LYS A 220 -15.56 -21.08 -4.79
N THR A 221 -16.44 -21.06 -3.79
CA THR A 221 -17.73 -20.33 -3.87
C THR A 221 -17.73 -18.99 -3.13
N LYS A 222 -16.70 -18.69 -2.34
CA LYS A 222 -16.52 -17.37 -1.71
C LYS A 222 -15.16 -16.79 -2.02
N ILE A 223 -15.13 -15.46 -2.12
CA ILE A 223 -13.93 -14.67 -2.24
C ILE A 223 -13.88 -13.60 -1.15
N VAL A 224 -12.67 -13.27 -0.72
CA VAL A 224 -12.38 -12.14 0.16
C VAL A 224 -11.83 -11.01 -0.71
N ILE A 225 -12.47 -9.85 -0.67
CA ILE A 225 -12.20 -8.70 -1.53
C ILE A 225 -11.65 -7.57 -0.67
N TYR A 226 -10.46 -7.13 -1.03
CA TYR A 226 -9.80 -5.93 -0.51
C TYR A 226 -9.95 -4.80 -1.53
N ARG A 227 -10.54 -3.68 -1.12
CA ARG A 227 -10.58 -2.46 -1.93
C ARG A 227 -9.20 -1.80 -1.87
N ILE A 228 -8.30 -2.12 -2.80
CA ILE A 228 -6.91 -1.63 -2.78
C ILE A 228 -6.87 -0.11 -2.81
N SER A 229 -7.68 0.51 -3.67
CA SER A 229 -7.77 1.97 -3.80
C SER A 229 -8.15 2.67 -2.49
N ALA A 230 -8.96 2.03 -1.63
CA ALA A 230 -9.38 2.59 -0.34
C ALA A 230 -8.46 2.18 0.82
N LEU A 231 -7.99 0.93 0.84
CA LEU A 231 -7.25 0.35 1.94
C LEU A 231 -5.79 0.83 1.98
N PHE A 232 -5.12 0.88 0.82
CA PHE A 232 -3.68 1.18 0.77
C PHE A 232 -3.34 2.59 1.26
N PRO A 233 -4.08 3.67 0.89
CA PRO A 233 -3.80 5.01 1.41
C PRO A 233 -3.89 5.11 2.94
N VAL A 234 -4.71 4.27 3.59
CA VAL A 234 -4.78 4.20 5.05
C VAL A 234 -3.56 3.48 5.60
N LEU A 235 -3.21 2.32 5.04
CA LEU A 235 -2.05 1.54 5.48
C LEU A 235 -0.71 2.23 5.20
N ASP A 236 -0.64 3.07 4.16
CA ASP A 236 0.54 3.88 3.79
C ASP A 236 0.97 4.85 4.89
N GLN A 237 0.04 5.23 5.77
CA GLN A 237 0.32 6.16 6.87
C GLN A 237 1.07 5.49 8.03
N ILE A 238 1.08 4.16 8.06
CA ILE A 238 1.66 3.36 9.15
C ILE A 238 3.13 3.06 8.85
N ASN A 239 3.99 3.39 9.80
CA ASN A 239 5.43 3.12 9.77
C ASN A 239 5.91 2.43 11.05
N ASP A 240 7.18 2.02 11.05
CA ASP A 240 7.83 1.45 12.22
C ASP A 240 7.84 2.47 13.39
N GLY A 241 7.21 2.10 14.50
CA GLY A 241 6.99 2.97 15.66
C GLY A 241 5.76 3.86 15.61
N SER A 242 4.84 3.69 14.66
CA SER A 242 3.55 4.38 14.63
C SER A 242 2.65 3.99 15.81
N GLU A 243 2.06 4.98 16.47
CA GLU A 243 0.99 4.76 17.44
C GLU A 243 -0.36 4.74 16.72
N VAL A 244 -1.04 3.59 16.78
CA VAL A 244 -2.32 3.37 16.07
C VAL A 244 -3.47 3.29 17.06
N HIS A 245 -4.55 4.01 16.78
CA HIS A 245 -5.80 3.99 17.54
C HIS A 245 -6.93 3.58 16.62
N PHE A 246 -7.85 2.76 17.14
CA PHE A 246 -9.01 2.28 16.41
C PHE A 246 -10.21 2.41 17.34
N ASP A 247 -11.28 3.02 16.86
CA ASP A 247 -12.50 3.31 17.64
C ASP A 247 -13.67 2.37 17.31
N GLY A 248 -13.45 1.40 16.40
CA GLY A 248 -14.48 0.50 15.89
C GLY A 248 -14.84 0.76 14.44
N GLU A 249 -14.50 1.94 13.90
CA GLU A 249 -14.80 2.33 12.52
C GLU A 249 -13.56 2.91 11.83
N SER A 250 -12.89 3.87 12.47
CA SER A 250 -11.78 4.63 11.92
C SER A 250 -10.44 4.25 12.54
N LEU A 251 -9.41 4.21 11.68
CA LEU A 251 -8.02 4.00 12.09
C LEU A 251 -7.26 5.33 12.12
N TRP A 252 -6.77 5.70 13.29
CA TRP A 252 -6.00 6.92 13.53
C TRP A 252 -4.54 6.58 13.72
N VAL A 253 -3.66 7.22 12.94
CA VAL A 253 -2.21 7.02 13.04
C VAL A 253 -1.56 8.30 13.54
N LYS A 254 -1.03 8.26 14.77
CA LYS A 254 -0.25 9.37 15.31
C LYS A 254 1.17 9.27 14.77
N LYS A 255 1.57 10.25 13.97
CA LYS A 255 2.96 10.37 13.52
C LYS A 255 3.82 10.78 14.70
N ARG A 256 4.84 9.98 15.00
CA ARG A 256 5.92 10.42 15.88
C ARG A 256 6.67 11.52 15.15
N LEU A 257 6.52 12.77 15.60
CA LEU A 257 7.37 13.86 15.15
C LEU A 257 8.82 13.49 15.51
N LYS A 258 9.63 13.14 14.51
CA LYS A 258 11.08 13.24 14.68
C LYS A 258 11.34 14.75 14.86
N ASP A 259 11.83 15.13 16.04
CA ASP A 259 12.55 16.40 16.36
C ASP A 259 12.10 17.20 17.60
N GLU A 260 11.36 16.65 18.56
CA GLU A 260 11.20 17.36 19.86
C GLU A 260 12.45 17.29 20.77
N ALA A 261 13.43 16.46 20.43
CA ALA A 261 14.67 16.34 21.22
C ALA A 261 15.65 17.52 21.02
N ASN A 262 15.51 18.33 19.96
CA ASN A 262 16.42 19.46 19.70
C ASN A 262 15.85 20.84 20.10
N THR A 263 14.52 21.01 20.16
CA THR A 263 13.92 22.31 20.54
C THR A 263 14.16 22.64 22.02
N ASN A 264 14.16 21.65 22.90
CA ASN A 264 14.44 21.85 24.34
C ASN A 264 15.93 22.10 24.67
N ARG A 265 16.84 21.94 23.70
CA ARG A 265 18.27 22.27 23.87
C ARG A 265 18.61 23.70 23.47
N MET A 266 17.75 24.36 22.68
CA MET A 266 17.91 25.78 22.31
C MET A 266 17.24 26.77 23.27
N LEU A 267 16.31 26.32 24.13
CA LEU A 267 15.67 27.19 25.14
C LEU A 267 16.38 27.17 26.50
N LYS A 268 17.54 26.48 26.62
CA LYS A 268 18.36 26.40 27.84
C LYS A 268 19.79 26.91 27.65
N LYS A 269 20.03 27.82 26.70
CA LYS A 269 21.28 28.56 26.57
C LYS A 269 21.03 30.04 26.51
#